data_AF-A0A9E2UPI1-F1
#
_entry.id   AF-A0A9E2UPI1-F1
#
_cell.length_a   1.000
_cell.length_b   1.000
_cell.length_c   1.000
_cell.angle_alpha   90.00
_cell.angle_beta   90.00
_cell.angle_gamma   90.00
#
_symmetry.space_group_name_H-M   'P 1'
#
loop_
_entity.id
_entity.type
_entity.pdbx_description
1 polymer ?
#
loop_
_entity_poly.entity_id
_entity_poly.type
_entity_poly.pdbx_seq_one_letter_code
_entity_poly.pdbx_strand_id
1 'polypeptide(L)' 'MNVADKICEEARSLPEPLAREVLEFIKLIHSQQDICVEDMKKAQVPVMKRIWENKEDDVWNEL' A
#
# COMPACT_ATOMS: atom_id res chain seq x y z
N MET A 1 23.81 -0.22 17.85
CA MET A 1 23.62 -0.53 16.43
C MET A 1 22.13 -0.62 16.16
N ASN A 2 21.61 0.28 15.32
CA ASN A 2 20.20 0.30 14.94
C ASN A 2 19.94 -0.70 13.78
N VAL A 3 18.68 -0.83 13.34
CA VAL A 3 18.31 -1.77 12.26
C VAL A 3 18.91 -1.35 10.91
N ALA A 4 19.00 -0.05 10.63
CA ALA A 4 19.60 0.45 9.40
C ALA A 4 21.10 0.11 9.33
N ASP A 5 21.82 0.23 10.45
CA ASP A 5 23.23 -0.15 10.54
C ASP A 5 23.43 -1.64 10.21
N LYS A 6 22.57 -2.53 10.74
CA LYS A 6 22.57 -3.97 10.45
C LYS A 6 22.33 -4.26 8.97
N ILE A 7 21.35 -3.59 8.36
CA ILE A 7 21.04 -3.74 6.93
C ILE A 7 22.24 -3.33 6.08
N CYS A 8 22.89 -2.21 6.41
CA CYS A 8 24.08 -1.75 5.69
C CYS A 8 25.28 -2.71 5.84
N GLU A 9 25.44 -3.33 7.00
CA GLU A 9 26.52 -4.31 7.23
C GLU A 9 26.32 -5.58 6.40
N GLU A 10 25.11 -6.15 6.42
CA GLU A 10 24.77 -7.32 5.60
C GLU A 10 24.87 -7.02 4.10
N ALA A 11 24.34 -5.87 3.66
CA ALA A 11 24.36 -5.47 2.25
C ALA A 11 25.78 -5.28 1.69
N ARG A 12 26.75 -4.85 2.51
CA ARG A 12 28.15 -4.70 2.10
C ARG A 12 28.84 -6.03 1.80
N SER A 13 28.38 -7.13 2.39
CA SER A 13 28.95 -8.46 2.19
C SER A 13 28.45 -9.13 0.90
N LEU A 14 27.41 -8.57 0.28
CA LEU A 14 26.78 -9.14 -0.91
C LEU A 14 27.53 -8.79 -2.20
N PRO A 15 27.54 -9.70 -3.19
CA PRO A 15 27.87 -9.36 -4.57
C PRO A 15 26.95 -8.26 -5.12
N GLU A 16 27.47 -7.41 -6.02
CA GLU A 16 26.74 -6.27 -6.59
C GLU A 16 25.31 -6.59 -7.08
N PRO A 17 25.03 -7.73 -7.75
CA PRO A 17 23.66 -8.06 -8.16
C PRO A 17 22.70 -8.20 -6.97
N LEU A 18 23.12 -8.85 -5.88
CA LEU A 18 22.30 -9.06 -4.69
C LEU A 18 22.17 -7.78 -3.86
N ALA A 19 23.25 -6.99 -3.76
CA ALA A 19 23.18 -5.68 -3.11
C ALA A 19 22.19 -4.74 -3.82
N ARG A 20 22.16 -4.79 -5.17
CA ARG A 20 21.17 -4.06 -5.97
C ARG A 20 19.74 -4.53 -5.71
N GLU A 21 19.49 -5.84 -5.60
CA GLU A 21 18.15 -6.34 -5.25
C GLU A 21 17.67 -5.83 -3.89
N VAL A 22 18.55 -5.83 -2.87
CA VAL A 22 18.22 -5.28 -1.54
C VAL A 22 17.88 -3.79 -1.64
N LEU A 23 18.64 -3.02 -2.41
CA LEU A 23 18.38 -1.59 -2.62
C LEU A 23 17.02 -1.36 -3.30
N GLU A 24 16.69 -2.13 -4.34
CA GLU A 24 15.39 -2.02 -5.01
C GLU A 24 14.23 -2.42 -4.09
N PHE A 25 14.43 -3.41 -3.22
CA PHE A 25 13.43 -3.80 -2.22
C PHE A 25 13.16 -2.69 -1.20
N ILE A 26 14.20 -2.01 -0.71
CA ILE A 26 14.04 -0.84 0.19
C ILE A 26 13.27 0.28 -0.51
N LYS A 27 13.58 0.57 -1.78
CA LYS A 27 12.83 1.56 -2.58
C LYS A 27 11.37 1.17 -2.77
N LEU A 28 11.08 -0.11 -2.98
CA LEU A 28 9.71 -0.62 -3.08
C LEU A 28 8.92 -0.38 -1.79
N ILE A 29 9.52 -0.61 -0.62
CA ILE A 29 8.85 -0.34 0.66
C ILE A 29 8.50 1.15 0.76
N HIS A 30 9.41 2.04 0.37
CA HIS A 30 9.15 3.47 0.36
C HIS A 30 8.02 3.85 -0.61
N SER A 31 7.99 3.28 -1.82
CA SER A 31 6.93 3.59 -2.79
C SER A 31 5.57 3.04 -2.39
N GLN A 32 5.52 1.91 -1.66
CA GLN A 32 4.27 1.38 -1.10
C GLN A 32 3.74 2.22 0.06
N GLN A 33 4.61 2.87 0.84
CA GLN A 33 4.15 3.85 1.84
C GLN A 33 3.55 5.11 1.17
N ASP A 34 3.98 5.43 -0.05
CA ASP A 34 3.48 6.56 -0.83
C ASP A 34 2.14 6.25 -1.53
N ILE A 35 1.80 4.96 -1.70
CA ILE A 35 0.43 4.55 -2.03
C ILE A 35 -0.39 4.69 -0.75
N CYS A 36 -0.89 5.91 -0.53
CA CYS A 36 -1.79 6.21 0.57
C CYS A 36 -3.07 5.38 0.40
N VAL A 37 -3.10 4.21 1.06
CA VAL A 37 -4.27 3.32 1.11
C VAL A 37 -5.52 4.11 1.53
N GLU A 38 -5.36 5.15 2.34
CA GLU A 38 -6.45 6.05 2.72
C GLU A 38 -6.98 6.88 1.55
N ASP A 39 -6.13 7.31 0.63
CA ASP A 39 -6.57 8.03 -0.57
C ASP A 39 -7.22 7.08 -1.58
N MET A 40 -6.77 5.83 -1.68
CA MET A 40 -7.47 4.79 -2.44
C MET A 40 -8.86 4.49 -1.87
N LYS A 41 -8.99 4.37 -0.53
CA LYS A 41 -10.29 4.20 0.13
C LYS A 41 -11.20 5.40 -0.11
N LYS A 42 -10.69 6.63 -0.01
CA LYS A 42 -11.47 7.86 -0.33
C LYS A 42 -11.94 7.86 -1.77
N ALA A 43 -11.10 7.44 -2.72
CA ALA A 43 -11.47 7.37 -4.13
C ALA A 43 -12.61 6.37 -4.42
N GLN A 44 -12.79 5.35 -3.57
CA GLN A 44 -13.90 4.39 -3.69
C GLN A 44 -15.25 4.92 -3.16
N VAL A 45 -15.24 5.94 -2.29
CA VAL A 45 -16.45 6.47 -1.64
C VAL A 45 -17.56 6.86 -2.63
N PRO A 46 -17.30 7.56 -3.76
CA PRO A 46 -18.37 7.95 -4.69
C PRO A 46 -19.09 6.76 -5.33
N VAL A 47 -18.35 5.70 -5.68
CA VAL A 47 -18.93 4.49 -6.28
C VAL A 47 -19.71 3.69 -5.23
N MET A 48 -19.13 3.52 -4.04
CA MET A 48 -19.80 2.85 -2.92
C MET A 48 -21.09 3.57 -2.52
N LYS A 49 -21.07 4.90 -2.47
CA LYS A 49 -22.24 5.73 -2.19
C LYS A 49 -23.35 5.51 -3.22
N ARG A 50 -23.00 5.47 -4.52
CA ARG A 50 -23.98 5.19 -5.58
C ARG A 50 -24.64 3.82 -5.45
N ILE A 51 -23.87 2.80 -5.07
CA ILE A 51 -24.41 1.44 -4.86
C ILE A 51 -25.31 1.42 -3.62
N TRP A 52 -24.89 2.08 -2.53
CA TRP A 52 -25.63 2.12 -1.28
C TRP A 52 -26.92 2.95 -1.35
N GLU A 53 -26.93 4.04 -2.12
CA GLU A 53 -28.11 4.89 -2.35
C GLU A 53 -28.98 4.38 -3.53
N ASN A 54 -28.92 3.08 -3.83
CA ASN A 54 -29.74 2.49 -4.87
C ASN A 54 -31.21 2.51 -4.45
N LYS A 55 -32.01 3.35 -5.10
CA LYS A 55 -33.46 3.48 -4.83
C LYS A 55 -34.25 2.21 -5.08
N GLU A 56 -33.72 1.26 -5.85
CA GLU A 56 -34.35 -0.05 -6.03
C GLU A 56 -34.28 -0.90 -4.74
N ASP A 57 -33.28 -0.67 -3.88
CA ASP A 57 -33.15 -1.35 -2.59
C ASP A 57 -34.10 -0.77 -1.53
N ASP A 58 -34.53 0.49 -1.69
CA ASP A 58 -35.49 1.14 -0.78
C ASP A 58 -36.88 0.48 -0.78
N VAL A 59 -37.19 -0.33 -1.81
CA VAL A 59 -38.46 -1.08 -1.91
C VAL A 59 -38.63 -2.08 -0.77
N TRP A 60 -37.54 -2.50 -0.13
CA TRP A 60 -37.55 -3.42 1.00
C TRP A 60 -37.63 -2.71 2.37
N ASN A 61 -37.52 -1.38 2.42
CA ASN A 61 -37.52 -0.63 3.69
C ASN A 61 -38.92 -0.47 4.32
N GLU A 62 -39.99 -0.73 3.57
CA GLU A 62 -41.38 -0.60 4.03
C GLU A 62 -42.10 -1.95 4.26
N LEU A 63 -41.35 -3.05 4.30
CA LEU A 63 -41.81 -4.40 4.68
C LEU A 63 -41.55 -4.68 6.17
#